data_AF-A0A812F9Z1-F1
#
_entry.id   AF-A0A812F9Z1-F1
#
_cell.length_a   1.000
_cell.length_b   1.000
_cell.length_c   1.000
_cell.angle_alpha   90.00
_cell.angle_beta   90.00
_cell.angle_gamma   90.00
#
_symmetry.space_group_name_H-M   'P 1'
#
loop_
_entity.id
_entity.type
_entity.pdbx_description
1 polymer ?
#
loop_
_entity_poly.entity_id
_entity_poly.type
_entity_poly.pdbx_seq_one_letter_code
_entity_poly.pdbx_strand_id
1 'polypeptide(L)'
;MKVFKAAVVFAILFGAMLSQTAIAQSKFTITGAGATFPFPLIDLWRVKYNQEHPNITLNYQSIGSGGGVKQHIENTVNFAASDAPLTTNEMNLVPDSLHIPMTIGGVTVSYNIPEVPSSGLRLTGENVADIYLGKIKKWNDPAIRENNPDLNLPDRDILVARRSDGSGTTHVFTEYLHIVSQEWDQKVGFGKSVPWPVGVGAAGNEGVAATVRTTPYSVGYVELAYAFQNKMTYAYILNGDGTAFVEPTLDTLSAAAAGAAPSLPAAHEKWDGITINNAPGPNSYPITSFSYFLIHQNMEVSTKSKEHAAETVNLIRWTITNGQKHSPELLYVPIPSEVTEIGLRGLERVTYNGQSLSETQPTMHEAKPDSSQGGGCLIATAAYGSELAPQVQMLREIRDGVLLNTKSGTHFVSGFNVLYYTFSPAVADLERDQPVFKEFVKIAITPMVLTLSVLNYVDIDSEQEMLGYGIGIILLNLGIYFVAPTALIIARKSFATRKKRF
;
A
#
# COMPACT_ATOMS: atom_id res chain seq x y z
N MET A 1 45.86 -26.38 36.11
CA MET A 1 45.18 -27.62 35.64
C MET A 1 43.64 -27.57 35.66
N LYS A 2 42.97 -26.60 36.33
CA LYS A 2 41.51 -26.45 36.30
C LYS A 2 40.99 -25.58 35.13
N VAL A 3 41.81 -24.69 34.58
CA VAL A 3 41.45 -23.82 33.44
C VAL A 3 41.44 -24.57 32.10
N PHE A 4 42.25 -25.62 31.97
CA PHE A 4 42.33 -26.42 30.73
C PHE A 4 41.17 -27.41 30.54
N LYS A 5 40.47 -27.79 31.62
CA LYS A 5 39.28 -28.66 31.55
C LYS A 5 38.00 -27.91 31.17
N ALA A 6 37.93 -26.60 31.42
CA ALA A 6 36.80 -25.76 31.01
C ALA A 6 36.81 -25.47 29.50
N ALA A 7 37.99 -25.29 28.90
CA ALA A 7 38.13 -25.03 27.47
C ALA A 7 37.74 -26.22 26.57
N VAL A 8 37.97 -27.45 27.03
CA VAL A 8 37.64 -28.67 26.25
C VAL A 8 36.14 -29.01 26.31
N VAL A 9 35.46 -28.71 27.42
CA VAL A 9 34.00 -28.89 27.53
C VAL A 9 33.24 -27.82 26.72
N PHE A 10 33.78 -26.59 26.63
CA PHE A 10 33.21 -25.53 25.80
C PHE A 10 33.37 -25.83 24.28
N ALA A 11 34.48 -26.45 23.87
CA ALA A 11 34.71 -26.85 22.48
C ALA A 11 33.82 -28.04 22.03
N ILE A 12 33.50 -28.97 22.92
CA ILE A 12 32.61 -30.11 22.60
C ILE A 12 31.13 -29.68 22.57
N LEU A 13 30.74 -28.68 23.37
CA LEU A 13 29.39 -28.09 23.30
C LEU A 13 29.21 -27.16 22.09
N PHE A 14 30.27 -26.53 21.58
CA PHE A 14 30.22 -25.76 20.32
C PHE A 14 30.25 -26.66 19.07
N GLY A 15 30.89 -27.82 19.15
CA GLY A 15 30.94 -28.79 18.04
C GLY A 15 29.63 -29.55 17.81
N ALA A 16 28.78 -29.70 18.82
CA ALA A 16 27.50 -30.40 18.72
C ALA A 16 26.33 -29.49 18.30
N MET A 17 26.55 -28.19 18.14
CA MET A 17 25.52 -27.20 17.77
C MET A 17 25.52 -26.82 16.27
N LEU A 18 26.37 -27.46 15.45
CA LEU A 18 26.52 -27.17 14.02
C LEU A 18 25.77 -28.14 13.08
N SER A 19 24.89 -28.97 13.61
CA SER A 19 24.04 -29.87 12.81
C SER A 19 22.56 -29.51 12.88
N GLN A 20 22.23 -28.22 13.00
CA GLN A 20 20.93 -27.74 12.55
C GLN A 20 21.12 -27.27 11.11
N THR A 21 20.72 -28.11 10.17
CA THR A 21 20.39 -27.66 8.82
C THR A 21 19.35 -26.56 8.97
N ALA A 22 19.76 -25.30 8.93
CA ALA A 22 18.85 -24.19 8.73
C ALA A 22 18.18 -24.47 7.38
N ILE A 23 16.90 -24.87 7.42
CA ILE A 23 16.08 -24.96 6.22
C ILE A 23 16.03 -23.52 5.70
N ALA A 24 16.78 -23.23 4.64
CA ALA A 24 16.68 -21.95 3.96
C ALA A 24 15.24 -21.85 3.43
N GLN A 25 14.41 -21.07 4.11
CA GLN A 25 13.03 -20.86 3.67
C GLN A 25 13.06 -20.12 2.34
N SER A 26 12.50 -20.73 1.30
CA SER A 26 12.42 -20.12 -0.03
C SER A 26 11.71 -18.77 0.06
N LYS A 27 12.36 -17.71 -0.43
CA LYS A 27 11.76 -16.38 -0.56
C LYS A 27 10.96 -16.30 -1.86
N PHE A 28 9.73 -15.80 -1.78
CA PHE A 28 8.84 -15.61 -2.93
C PHE A 28 8.54 -14.12 -3.10
N THR A 29 8.64 -13.64 -4.33
CA THR A 29 8.17 -12.29 -4.69
C THR A 29 6.92 -12.45 -5.53
N ILE A 30 5.78 -12.04 -4.99
CA ILE A 30 4.50 -11.99 -5.70
C ILE A 30 4.38 -10.59 -6.30
N THR A 31 4.12 -10.54 -7.60
CA THR A 31 3.97 -9.31 -8.37
C THR A 31 2.51 -9.12 -8.76
N GLY A 32 1.97 -7.95 -8.48
CA GLY A 32 0.65 -7.55 -8.92
C GLY A 32 0.63 -6.13 -9.46
N ALA A 33 -0.36 -5.81 -10.28
CA ALA A 33 -0.51 -4.46 -10.82
C ALA A 33 -1.97 -4.11 -11.10
N GLY A 34 -2.29 -2.82 -11.06
CA GLY A 34 -3.56 -2.33 -11.57
C GLY A 34 -4.14 -1.21 -10.75
N ALA A 35 -5.39 -1.40 -10.31
CA ALA A 35 -6.22 -0.41 -9.68
C ALA A 35 -5.51 0.42 -8.59
N THR A 36 -5.62 1.74 -8.70
CA THR A 36 -5.18 2.69 -7.66
C THR A 36 -6.21 2.84 -6.55
N PHE A 37 -7.45 2.44 -6.78
CA PHE A 37 -8.55 2.56 -5.81
C PHE A 37 -8.31 1.73 -4.55
N PRO A 38 -7.94 0.42 -4.59
CA PRO A 38 -7.65 -0.36 -3.39
C PRO A 38 -6.19 -0.26 -2.94
N PHE A 39 -5.34 0.54 -3.62
CA PHE A 39 -3.90 0.56 -3.38
C PHE A 39 -3.51 0.82 -1.91
N PRO A 40 -4.10 1.80 -1.20
CA PRO A 40 -3.83 2.00 0.23
C PRO A 40 -4.04 0.74 1.06
N LEU A 41 -5.10 -0.03 0.78
CA LEU A 41 -5.41 -1.27 1.48
C LEU A 41 -4.48 -2.42 1.09
N ILE A 42 -4.15 -2.54 -0.21
CA ILE A 42 -3.17 -3.53 -0.68
C ILE A 42 -1.79 -3.28 -0.06
N ASP A 43 -1.36 -2.01 0.07
CA ASP A 43 -0.08 -1.68 0.71
C ASP A 43 -0.08 -1.98 2.21
N LEU A 44 -1.21 -1.74 2.90
CA LEU A 44 -1.38 -2.16 4.29
C LEU A 44 -1.31 -3.69 4.42
N TRP A 45 -2.01 -4.43 3.57
CA TRP A 45 -1.96 -5.89 3.54
C TRP A 45 -0.59 -6.43 3.20
N ARG A 46 0.18 -5.79 2.32
CA ARG A 46 1.60 -6.12 2.06
C ARG A 46 2.39 -6.16 3.35
N VAL A 47 2.23 -5.15 4.20
CA VAL A 47 2.94 -5.06 5.49
C VAL A 47 2.44 -6.13 6.47
N LYS A 48 1.12 -6.28 6.61
CA LYS A 48 0.51 -7.23 7.57
C LYS A 48 0.79 -8.68 7.19
N TYR A 49 0.64 -9.02 5.92
CA TYR A 49 0.92 -10.37 5.43
C TYR A 49 2.39 -10.73 5.55
N ASN A 50 3.31 -9.80 5.25
CA ASN A 50 4.75 -10.05 5.42
C ASN A 50 5.14 -10.27 6.89
N GLN A 51 4.45 -9.63 7.85
CA GLN A 51 4.67 -9.89 9.29
C GLN A 51 4.31 -11.33 9.68
N GLU A 52 3.25 -11.88 9.08
CA GLU A 52 2.80 -13.26 9.31
C GLU A 52 3.60 -14.28 8.45
N HIS A 53 4.12 -13.84 7.30
CA HIS A 53 4.79 -14.64 6.28
C HIS A 53 6.09 -13.95 5.80
N PRO A 54 7.18 -13.97 6.60
CA PRO A 54 8.39 -13.18 6.34
C PRO A 54 9.16 -13.59 5.08
N ASN A 55 8.85 -14.77 4.52
CA ASN A 55 9.40 -15.26 3.27
C ASN A 55 8.65 -14.76 2.03
N ILE A 56 7.51 -14.08 2.19
CA ILE A 56 6.70 -13.55 1.09
C ILE A 56 6.87 -12.04 0.99
N THR A 57 7.25 -11.56 -0.19
CA THR A 57 7.26 -10.13 -0.54
C THR A 57 6.19 -9.88 -1.59
N LEU A 58 5.27 -8.96 -1.31
CA LEU A 58 4.31 -8.46 -2.31
C LEU A 58 4.86 -7.17 -2.94
N ASN A 59 5.05 -7.17 -4.25
CA ASN A 59 5.34 -6.01 -5.07
C ASN A 59 4.09 -5.64 -5.89
N TYR A 60 3.41 -4.56 -5.51
CA TYR A 60 2.21 -4.09 -6.19
C TYR A 60 2.43 -2.76 -6.90
N GLN A 61 2.05 -2.69 -8.17
CA GLN A 61 2.19 -1.49 -9.01
C GLN A 61 0.84 -0.79 -9.20
N SER A 62 0.69 0.40 -8.60
CA SER A 62 -0.49 1.27 -8.72
C SER A 62 -0.48 2.01 -10.07
N ILE A 63 -1.02 1.38 -11.12
CA ILE A 63 -0.94 1.87 -12.52
C ILE A 63 -2.31 2.07 -13.19
N GLY A 64 -3.38 1.98 -12.41
CA GLY A 64 -4.75 2.02 -12.91
C GLY A 64 -5.24 0.67 -13.43
N SER A 65 -6.55 0.46 -13.32
CA SER A 65 -7.22 -0.82 -13.63
C SER A 65 -7.07 -1.22 -15.10
N GLY A 66 -6.96 -0.25 -16.02
CA GLY A 66 -6.65 -0.52 -17.43
C GLY A 66 -5.24 -1.09 -17.61
N GLY A 67 -4.26 -0.57 -16.88
CA GLY A 67 -2.90 -1.11 -16.87
C GLY A 67 -2.84 -2.51 -16.28
N GLY A 68 -3.54 -2.75 -15.17
CA GLY A 68 -3.65 -4.07 -14.55
C GLY A 68 -4.27 -5.12 -15.48
N VAL A 69 -5.43 -4.80 -16.08
CA VAL A 69 -6.10 -5.70 -17.03
C VAL A 69 -5.21 -6.00 -18.24
N LYS A 70 -4.49 -5.00 -18.76
CA LYS A 70 -3.51 -5.22 -19.83
C LYS A 70 -2.42 -6.20 -19.40
N GLN A 71 -1.81 -5.99 -18.23
CA GLN A 71 -0.74 -6.86 -17.73
C GLN A 71 -1.22 -8.28 -17.40
N HIS A 72 -2.49 -8.43 -17.01
CA HIS A 72 -3.17 -9.71 -16.85
C HIS A 72 -3.29 -10.45 -18.19
N ILE A 73 -3.82 -9.79 -19.22
CA ILE A 73 -3.92 -10.35 -20.58
C ILE A 73 -2.54 -10.75 -21.13
N GLU A 74 -1.51 -9.95 -20.84
CA GLU A 74 -0.13 -10.20 -21.26
C GLU A 74 0.63 -11.19 -20.36
N ASN A 75 0.00 -11.71 -19.29
CA ASN A 75 0.58 -12.65 -18.32
C ASN A 75 1.87 -12.14 -17.63
N THR A 76 2.00 -10.83 -17.45
CA THR A 76 3.24 -10.20 -16.93
C THR A 76 3.28 -10.06 -15.41
N VAL A 77 2.16 -10.32 -14.73
CA VAL A 77 2.00 -10.25 -13.28
C VAL A 77 1.29 -11.51 -12.77
N ASN A 78 1.50 -11.87 -11.51
CA ASN A 78 0.88 -13.04 -10.91
C ASN A 78 -0.63 -12.84 -10.67
N PHE A 79 -1.03 -11.60 -10.40
CA PHE A 79 -2.42 -11.17 -10.34
C PHE A 79 -2.56 -9.71 -10.79
N ALA A 80 -3.72 -9.32 -11.29
CA ALA A 80 -4.06 -7.92 -11.48
C ALA A 80 -5.15 -7.47 -10.52
N ALA A 81 -5.34 -6.15 -10.38
CA ALA A 81 -6.48 -5.58 -9.67
C ALA A 81 -7.26 -4.62 -10.57
N SER A 82 -8.59 -4.65 -10.46
CA SER A 82 -9.49 -3.78 -11.23
C SER A 82 -10.74 -3.43 -10.43
N ASP A 83 -11.16 -2.18 -10.50
CA ASP A 83 -12.44 -1.68 -9.92
C ASP A 83 -13.59 -1.80 -10.91
N ALA A 84 -13.27 -2.01 -12.18
CA ALA A 84 -14.21 -2.31 -13.23
C ALA A 84 -14.16 -3.82 -13.53
N PRO A 85 -15.29 -4.50 -13.68
CA PRO A 85 -15.31 -5.83 -14.26
C PRO A 85 -14.57 -5.89 -15.60
N LEU A 86 -14.12 -7.08 -15.98
CA LEU A 86 -13.60 -7.27 -17.33
C LEU A 86 -14.75 -7.11 -18.30
N THR A 87 -14.57 -6.28 -19.32
CA THR A 87 -15.55 -6.18 -20.41
C THR A 87 -15.66 -7.52 -21.15
N THR A 88 -16.77 -7.76 -21.85
CA THR A 88 -16.89 -8.94 -22.71
C THR A 88 -15.71 -9.12 -23.67
N ASN A 89 -15.17 -8.04 -24.24
CA ASN A 89 -14.00 -8.12 -25.13
C ASN A 89 -12.72 -8.55 -24.39
N GLU A 90 -12.50 -8.04 -23.18
CA GLU A 90 -11.33 -8.42 -22.37
C GLU A 90 -11.45 -9.87 -21.88
N MET A 91 -12.64 -10.30 -21.45
CA MET A 91 -12.89 -11.70 -21.07
C MET A 91 -12.65 -12.68 -22.23
N ASN A 92 -12.93 -12.28 -23.47
CA ASN A 92 -12.63 -13.12 -24.63
C ASN A 92 -11.12 -13.31 -24.87
N LEU A 93 -10.27 -12.38 -24.38
CA LEU A 93 -8.82 -12.48 -24.46
C LEU A 93 -8.22 -13.32 -23.31
N VAL A 94 -8.91 -13.38 -22.17
CA VAL A 94 -8.53 -14.16 -20.98
C VAL A 94 -9.74 -14.97 -20.45
N PRO A 95 -10.23 -15.97 -21.20
CA PRO A 95 -11.46 -16.69 -20.85
C PRO A 95 -11.35 -17.54 -19.59
N ASP A 96 -10.13 -17.77 -19.10
CA ASP A 96 -9.84 -18.47 -17.85
C ASP A 96 -9.65 -17.51 -16.66
N SER A 97 -9.88 -16.21 -16.84
CA SER A 97 -9.77 -15.24 -15.76
C SER A 97 -10.84 -15.48 -14.70
N LEU A 98 -10.43 -15.42 -13.45
CA LEU A 98 -11.30 -15.43 -12.27
C LEU A 98 -11.36 -14.03 -11.67
N HIS A 99 -12.57 -13.56 -11.39
CA HIS A 99 -12.82 -12.33 -10.63
C HIS A 99 -13.02 -12.68 -9.16
N ILE A 100 -12.10 -12.22 -8.32
CA ILE A 100 -12.14 -12.44 -6.88
C ILE A 100 -12.45 -11.10 -6.21
N PRO A 101 -13.67 -10.88 -5.68
CA PRO A 101 -13.99 -9.66 -4.95
C PRO A 101 -13.02 -9.45 -3.79
N MET A 102 -12.48 -8.24 -3.69
CA MET A 102 -11.42 -7.88 -2.75
C MET A 102 -11.95 -7.05 -1.59
N THR A 103 -12.68 -5.98 -1.91
CA THR A 103 -13.18 -5.00 -0.94
C THR A 103 -14.26 -4.15 -1.61
N ILE A 104 -14.96 -3.35 -0.81
CA ILE A 104 -15.93 -2.35 -1.26
C ILE A 104 -15.41 -0.97 -0.83
N GLY A 105 -15.49 0.02 -1.71
CA GLY A 105 -15.13 1.40 -1.40
C GLY A 105 -16.05 2.41 -2.06
N GLY A 106 -15.84 3.68 -1.71
CA GLY A 106 -16.62 4.80 -2.23
C GLY A 106 -15.77 5.75 -3.06
N VAL A 107 -16.33 6.26 -4.15
CA VAL A 107 -15.74 7.38 -4.90
C VAL A 107 -16.35 8.68 -4.40
N THR A 108 -15.51 9.54 -3.86
CA THR A 108 -15.90 10.88 -3.38
C THR A 108 -15.89 11.88 -4.53
N VAL A 109 -16.76 12.88 -4.47
CA VAL A 109 -16.58 14.13 -5.23
C VAL A 109 -15.88 15.12 -4.29
N SER A 110 -14.54 15.09 -4.34
CA SER A 110 -13.68 15.93 -3.52
C SER A 110 -13.51 17.31 -4.14
N TYR A 111 -13.51 18.35 -3.32
CA TYR A 111 -13.38 19.73 -3.78
C TYR A 111 -12.38 20.52 -2.93
N ASN A 112 -11.96 21.67 -3.43
CA ASN A 112 -11.16 22.65 -2.70
C ASN A 112 -11.78 24.03 -2.87
N ILE A 113 -12.62 24.44 -1.91
CA ILE A 113 -13.25 25.76 -1.88
C ILE A 113 -12.82 26.40 -0.56
N PRO A 114 -11.90 27.36 -0.55
CA PRO A 114 -11.39 27.96 0.69
C PRO A 114 -12.49 28.49 1.63
N GLU A 115 -13.58 28.98 1.06
CA GLU A 115 -14.75 29.51 1.77
C GLU A 115 -15.67 28.41 2.33
N VAL A 116 -15.50 27.16 1.90
CA VAL A 116 -16.22 25.97 2.39
C VAL A 116 -15.18 24.93 2.87
N PRO A 117 -14.53 25.16 4.03
CA PRO A 117 -13.39 24.35 4.48
C PRO A 117 -13.79 23.01 5.11
N SER A 118 -15.09 22.69 5.18
CA SER A 118 -15.63 21.46 5.77
C SER A 118 -16.40 20.68 4.72
N SER A 119 -16.32 19.34 4.76
CA SER A 119 -17.16 18.47 3.93
C SER A 119 -18.65 18.73 4.13
N GLY A 120 -19.47 18.33 3.16
CA GLY A 120 -20.93 18.47 3.24
C GLY A 120 -21.57 19.43 2.23
N LEU A 121 -20.83 19.85 1.20
CA LEU A 121 -21.45 20.44 0.01
C LEU A 121 -22.44 19.43 -0.59
N ARG A 122 -23.69 19.81 -0.76
CA ARG A 122 -24.75 18.94 -1.26
C ARG A 122 -24.84 19.03 -2.78
N LEU A 123 -24.61 17.93 -3.48
CA LEU A 123 -24.67 17.86 -4.94
C LEU A 123 -25.60 16.73 -5.39
N THR A 124 -26.46 17.01 -6.38
CA THR A 124 -27.19 15.96 -7.09
C THR A 124 -26.29 15.31 -8.15
N GLY A 125 -26.66 14.12 -8.63
CA GLY A 125 -25.98 13.49 -9.76
C GLY A 125 -25.93 14.38 -11.00
N GLU A 126 -27.02 15.10 -11.28
CA GLU A 126 -27.07 16.08 -12.38
C GLU A 126 -26.13 17.27 -12.16
N ASN A 127 -26.00 17.80 -10.94
CA ASN A 127 -25.01 18.84 -10.66
C ASN A 127 -23.59 18.34 -10.97
N VAL A 128 -23.26 17.12 -10.55
CA VAL A 128 -21.95 16.53 -10.82
C VAL A 128 -21.75 16.34 -12.32
N ALA A 129 -22.72 15.77 -13.04
CA ALA A 129 -22.64 15.60 -14.49
C ALA A 129 -22.45 16.95 -15.21
N ASP A 130 -23.20 17.98 -14.84
CA ASP A 130 -23.14 19.30 -15.48
C ASP A 130 -21.81 20.03 -15.20
N ILE A 131 -21.17 19.80 -14.05
CA ILE A 131 -19.81 20.27 -13.78
C ILE A 131 -18.82 19.62 -14.77
N TYR A 132 -18.88 18.29 -14.93
CA TYR A 132 -17.95 17.55 -15.81
C TYR A 132 -18.30 17.68 -17.31
N LEU A 133 -19.51 18.10 -17.66
CA LEU A 133 -19.90 18.58 -19.00
C LEU A 133 -19.43 20.01 -19.27
N GLY A 134 -18.98 20.75 -18.24
CA GLY A 134 -18.59 22.16 -18.34
C GLY A 134 -19.78 23.11 -18.48
N LYS A 135 -20.99 22.69 -18.11
CA LYS A 135 -22.20 23.52 -18.08
C LYS A 135 -22.25 24.38 -16.81
N ILE A 136 -22.02 23.76 -15.65
CA ILE A 136 -21.82 24.47 -14.39
C ILE A 136 -20.34 24.84 -14.31
N LYS A 137 -20.06 26.14 -14.46
CA LYS A 137 -18.69 26.66 -14.56
C LYS A 137 -18.22 27.39 -13.31
N LYS A 138 -19.12 27.71 -12.38
CA LYS A 138 -18.83 28.53 -11.19
C LYS A 138 -19.43 27.90 -9.94
N TRP A 139 -18.75 28.05 -8.81
CA TRP A 139 -19.21 27.47 -7.54
C TRP A 139 -20.52 28.08 -7.01
N ASN A 140 -20.80 29.36 -7.34
CA ASN A 140 -22.06 30.02 -6.99
C ASN A 140 -23.19 29.81 -8.02
N ASP A 141 -23.07 28.82 -8.91
CA ASP A 141 -24.13 28.50 -9.87
C ASP A 141 -25.48 28.28 -9.14
N PRO A 142 -26.60 28.80 -9.67
CA PRO A 142 -27.92 28.60 -9.06
C PRO A 142 -28.24 27.13 -8.74
N ALA A 143 -27.85 26.18 -9.59
CA ALA A 143 -28.13 24.76 -9.40
C ALA A 143 -27.36 24.14 -8.20
N ILE A 144 -26.19 24.67 -7.87
CA ILE A 144 -25.45 24.28 -6.65
C ILE A 144 -26.04 25.00 -5.44
N ARG A 145 -26.34 26.30 -5.55
CA ARG A 145 -26.87 27.11 -4.44
C ARG A 145 -28.22 26.61 -3.94
N GLU A 146 -29.09 26.12 -4.82
CA GLU A 146 -30.40 25.59 -4.45
C GLU A 146 -30.31 24.49 -3.38
N ASN A 147 -29.29 23.64 -3.47
CA ASN A 147 -29.05 22.56 -2.51
C ASN A 147 -28.27 23.01 -1.26
N ASN A 148 -27.71 24.22 -1.27
CA ASN A 148 -26.77 24.72 -0.28
C ASN A 148 -27.08 26.17 0.17
N PRO A 149 -28.30 26.47 0.63
CA PRO A 149 -28.69 27.84 0.99
C PRO A 149 -27.87 28.44 2.13
N ASP A 150 -27.29 27.59 2.99
CA ASP A 150 -26.52 27.98 4.17
C ASP A 150 -25.02 28.19 3.88
N LEU A 151 -24.55 27.86 2.68
CA LEU A 151 -23.14 27.98 2.31
C LEU A 151 -22.85 29.26 1.53
N ASN A 152 -21.77 29.93 1.89
CA ASN A 152 -21.26 31.08 1.15
C ASN A 152 -20.44 30.62 -0.06
N LEU A 153 -21.13 30.27 -1.16
CA LEU A 153 -20.49 29.79 -2.37
C LEU A 153 -19.88 30.94 -3.19
N PRO A 154 -18.59 30.88 -3.55
CA PRO A 154 -17.89 32.00 -4.20
C PRO A 154 -18.19 32.10 -5.70
N ASP A 155 -18.16 33.31 -6.25
CA ASP A 155 -18.14 33.57 -7.70
C ASP A 155 -16.75 33.26 -8.29
N ARG A 156 -16.43 31.98 -8.35
CA ARG A 156 -15.13 31.46 -8.80
C ARG A 156 -15.35 30.31 -9.75
N ASP A 157 -14.53 30.30 -10.80
CA ASP A 157 -14.59 29.27 -11.82
C ASP A 157 -14.20 27.91 -11.23
N ILE A 158 -14.86 26.85 -11.68
CA ILE A 158 -14.61 25.47 -11.26
C ILE A 158 -13.50 24.88 -12.13
N LEU A 159 -12.43 24.44 -11.49
CA LEU A 159 -11.40 23.64 -12.15
C LEU A 159 -11.68 22.16 -11.97
N VAL A 160 -12.03 21.47 -13.05
CA VAL A 160 -12.26 20.03 -13.03
C VAL A 160 -10.94 19.27 -13.14
N ALA A 161 -10.71 18.33 -12.24
CA ALA A 161 -9.63 17.33 -12.29
C ALA A 161 -10.23 15.95 -12.59
N ARG A 162 -9.60 15.23 -13.51
CA ARG A 162 -10.01 13.88 -13.92
C ARG A 162 -8.80 12.98 -14.11
N ARG A 163 -9.02 11.68 -14.28
CA ARG A 163 -7.93 10.73 -14.52
C ARG A 163 -7.36 10.87 -15.94
N SER A 164 -6.05 10.69 -16.09
CA SER A 164 -5.38 10.63 -17.39
C SER A 164 -5.10 9.20 -17.87
N ASP A 165 -5.11 8.24 -16.95
CA ASP A 165 -4.82 6.82 -17.18
C ASP A 165 -6.11 5.97 -17.22
N GLY A 166 -6.01 4.76 -17.77
CA GLY A 166 -7.10 3.79 -17.80
C GLY A 166 -7.48 3.36 -16.38
N SER A 167 -8.64 3.82 -15.89
CA SER A 167 -8.95 3.87 -14.46
C SER A 167 -10.28 3.20 -14.15
N GLY A 168 -10.30 2.26 -13.20
CA GLY A 168 -11.54 1.69 -12.67
C GLY A 168 -12.36 2.72 -11.88
N THR A 169 -11.71 3.60 -11.11
CA THR A 169 -12.39 4.75 -10.48
C THR A 169 -13.12 5.63 -11.51
N THR A 170 -12.55 5.81 -12.71
CA THR A 170 -13.21 6.52 -13.82
C THR A 170 -14.40 5.74 -14.34
N HIS A 171 -14.28 4.43 -14.50
CA HIS A 171 -15.40 3.58 -14.88
C HIS A 171 -16.54 3.71 -13.87
N VAL A 172 -16.28 3.55 -12.57
CA VAL A 172 -17.27 3.68 -11.51
C VAL A 172 -17.91 5.07 -11.51
N PHE A 173 -17.12 6.13 -11.58
CA PHE A 173 -17.62 7.50 -11.56
C PHE A 173 -18.46 7.82 -12.80
N THR A 174 -18.00 7.44 -13.99
CA THR A 174 -18.72 7.72 -15.24
C THR A 174 -19.93 6.82 -15.46
N GLU A 175 -19.94 5.60 -14.91
CA GLU A 175 -21.12 4.75 -14.88
C GLU A 175 -22.21 5.37 -14.00
N TYR A 176 -21.85 5.92 -12.83
CA TYR A 176 -22.78 6.70 -12.03
C TYR A 176 -23.37 7.89 -12.82
N LEU A 177 -22.52 8.67 -13.52
CA LEU A 177 -22.99 9.78 -14.35
C LEU A 177 -23.88 9.34 -15.52
N HIS A 178 -23.57 8.20 -16.14
CA HIS A 178 -24.39 7.55 -17.16
C HIS A 178 -25.78 7.19 -16.62
N ILE A 179 -25.87 6.67 -15.39
CA ILE A 179 -27.15 6.31 -14.75
C ILE A 179 -28.00 7.54 -14.44
N VAL A 180 -27.40 8.61 -13.92
CA VAL A 180 -28.14 9.76 -13.36
C VAL A 180 -28.33 10.93 -14.31
N SER A 181 -27.64 10.95 -15.47
CA SER A 181 -27.74 12.04 -16.43
C SER A 181 -27.87 11.53 -17.87
N GLN A 182 -29.05 11.75 -18.44
CA GLN A 182 -29.33 11.40 -19.84
C GLN A 182 -28.39 12.12 -20.81
N GLU A 183 -28.06 13.39 -20.55
CA GLU A 183 -27.14 14.15 -21.40
C GLU A 183 -25.71 13.61 -21.34
N TRP A 184 -25.25 13.20 -20.15
CA TRP A 184 -23.95 12.54 -19.99
C TRP A 184 -23.90 11.23 -20.78
N ASP A 185 -24.92 10.37 -20.61
CA ASP A 185 -25.02 9.10 -21.31
C ASP A 185 -24.89 9.27 -22.83
N GLN A 186 -25.70 10.17 -23.40
CA GLN A 186 -25.73 10.40 -24.84
C GLN A 186 -24.42 10.97 -25.41
N LYS A 187 -23.68 11.76 -24.63
CA LYS A 187 -22.49 12.49 -25.13
C LYS A 187 -21.17 11.81 -24.79
N VAL A 188 -21.08 11.15 -23.64
CA VAL A 188 -19.82 10.69 -23.06
C VAL A 188 -19.83 9.19 -22.79
N GLY A 189 -20.93 8.66 -22.24
CA GLY A 189 -21.02 7.28 -21.79
C GLY A 189 -20.09 6.99 -20.59
N PHE A 190 -19.67 5.72 -20.45
CA PHE A 190 -18.83 5.27 -19.34
C PHE A 190 -17.76 4.27 -19.78
N GLY A 191 -16.72 4.13 -18.96
CA GLY A 191 -15.61 3.23 -19.23
C GLY A 191 -14.37 3.56 -18.43
N LYS A 192 -13.31 2.75 -18.56
CA LYS A 192 -12.01 3.04 -17.94
C LYS A 192 -11.33 4.29 -18.52
N SER A 193 -11.78 4.76 -19.68
CA SER A 193 -11.41 6.02 -20.33
C SER A 193 -12.59 6.50 -21.18
N VAL A 194 -12.85 7.81 -21.18
CA VAL A 194 -13.94 8.45 -21.92
C VAL A 194 -13.45 9.76 -22.56
N PRO A 195 -14.13 10.26 -23.62
CA PRO A 195 -13.79 11.56 -24.22
C PRO A 195 -14.28 12.72 -23.33
N TRP A 196 -13.50 13.05 -22.28
CA TRP A 196 -13.85 14.09 -21.32
C TRP A 196 -14.13 15.46 -21.97
N PRO A 197 -15.29 16.10 -21.70
CA PRO A 197 -15.59 17.44 -22.23
C PRO A 197 -14.67 18.54 -21.68
N VAL A 198 -14.37 18.47 -20.39
CA VAL A 198 -13.50 19.41 -19.68
C VAL A 198 -12.61 18.69 -18.66
N GLY A 199 -11.60 19.40 -18.17
CA GLY A 199 -10.83 19.00 -16.99
C GLY A 199 -9.39 18.57 -17.28
N VAL A 200 -8.53 18.86 -16.30
CA VAL A 200 -7.11 18.53 -16.35
C VAL A 200 -6.90 17.06 -15.99
N GLY A 201 -6.01 16.39 -16.71
CA GLY A 201 -5.69 14.99 -16.49
C GLY A 201 -4.58 14.82 -15.47
N ALA A 202 -4.79 13.94 -14.49
CA ALA A 202 -3.76 13.50 -13.57
C ALA A 202 -3.78 11.97 -13.43
N ALA A 203 -2.61 11.36 -13.27
CA ALA A 203 -2.48 9.91 -13.17
C ALA A 203 -2.80 9.42 -11.75
N GLY A 204 -3.54 8.32 -11.65
CA GLY A 204 -3.85 7.71 -10.35
C GLY A 204 -4.86 8.51 -9.50
N ASN A 205 -5.28 7.91 -8.38
CA ASN A 205 -6.02 8.66 -7.35
C ASN A 205 -5.11 9.72 -6.70
N GLU A 206 -3.82 9.37 -6.57
CA GLU A 206 -2.73 10.18 -6.07
C GLU A 206 -2.63 11.53 -6.81
N GLY A 207 -2.61 11.49 -8.15
CA GLY A 207 -2.50 12.69 -8.97
C GLY A 207 -3.74 13.57 -8.92
N VAL A 208 -4.94 12.98 -8.94
CA VAL A 208 -6.19 13.74 -8.82
C VAL A 208 -6.30 14.38 -7.43
N ALA A 209 -6.02 13.62 -6.37
CA ALA A 209 -6.01 14.13 -4.99
C ALA A 209 -5.02 15.29 -4.82
N ALA A 210 -3.80 15.13 -5.34
CA ALA A 210 -2.78 16.18 -5.32
C ALA A 210 -3.23 17.44 -6.08
N THR A 211 -3.83 17.28 -7.26
CA THR A 211 -4.36 18.38 -8.07
C THR A 211 -5.41 19.16 -7.28
N VAL A 212 -6.40 18.46 -6.72
CA VAL A 212 -7.50 19.10 -5.98
C VAL A 212 -6.97 19.83 -4.74
N ARG A 213 -6.13 19.16 -3.95
CA ARG A 213 -5.59 19.73 -2.70
C ARG A 213 -4.76 20.99 -2.93
N THR A 214 -4.02 21.07 -4.04
CA THR A 214 -3.08 22.18 -4.31
C THR A 214 -3.67 23.31 -5.14
N THR A 215 -4.85 23.09 -5.74
CA THR A 215 -5.48 24.04 -6.65
C THR A 215 -6.78 24.55 -6.06
N PRO A 216 -6.86 25.81 -5.60
CA PRO A 216 -8.12 26.40 -5.14
C PRO A 216 -9.19 26.35 -6.22
N TYR A 217 -10.44 26.25 -5.78
CA TYR A 217 -11.65 26.20 -6.60
C TYR A 217 -11.73 24.99 -7.54
N SER A 218 -11.05 23.90 -7.19
CA SER A 218 -11.05 22.67 -7.97
C SER A 218 -12.00 21.60 -7.43
N VAL A 219 -12.35 20.65 -8.29
CA VAL A 219 -13.14 19.46 -7.99
C VAL A 219 -12.56 18.25 -8.71
N GLY A 220 -12.58 17.09 -8.08
CA GLY A 220 -12.10 15.84 -8.64
C GLY A 220 -12.75 14.64 -7.96
N TYR A 221 -12.73 13.49 -8.63
CA TYR A 221 -13.22 12.24 -8.07
C TYR A 221 -12.06 11.35 -7.61
N VAL A 222 -12.10 10.91 -6.36
CA VAL A 222 -11.08 10.04 -5.77
C VAL A 222 -11.73 9.03 -4.83
N GLU A 223 -11.10 7.88 -4.68
CA GLU A 223 -11.51 6.90 -3.67
C GLU A 223 -11.41 7.51 -2.24
N LEU A 224 -12.34 7.15 -1.36
CA LEU A 224 -12.54 7.71 -0.02
C LEU A 224 -11.28 7.69 0.87
N ALA A 225 -10.49 6.61 0.85
CA ALA A 225 -9.25 6.54 1.63
C ALA A 225 -8.27 7.66 1.23
N TYR A 226 -8.20 8.04 -0.06
CA TYR A 226 -7.37 9.16 -0.50
C TYR A 226 -7.87 10.49 0.05
N ALA A 227 -9.18 10.73 0.00
CA ALA A 227 -9.76 11.93 0.57
C ALA A 227 -9.49 12.02 2.09
N PHE A 228 -9.69 10.91 2.80
CA PHE A 228 -9.46 10.79 4.24
C PHE A 228 -7.99 11.02 4.63
N GLN A 229 -7.07 10.27 4.04
CA GLN A 229 -5.63 10.35 4.35
C GLN A 229 -5.05 11.74 4.05
N ASN A 230 -5.57 12.41 3.01
CA ASN A 230 -5.13 13.75 2.62
C ASN A 230 -5.95 14.88 3.24
N LYS A 231 -6.92 14.57 4.13
CA LYS A 231 -7.79 15.54 4.81
C LYS A 231 -8.51 16.46 3.83
N MET A 232 -9.00 15.90 2.73
CA MET A 232 -9.71 16.63 1.70
C MET A 232 -11.17 16.84 2.09
N THR A 233 -11.74 17.95 1.64
CA THR A 233 -13.19 18.18 1.68
C THR A 233 -13.88 17.47 0.53
N TYR A 234 -15.05 16.90 0.80
CA TYR A 234 -15.86 16.18 -0.19
C TYR A 234 -17.36 16.50 -0.05
N ALA A 235 -18.08 16.31 -1.14
CA ALA A 235 -19.52 16.54 -1.22
C ALA A 235 -20.32 15.35 -0.66
N TYR A 236 -21.51 15.66 -0.15
CA TYR A 236 -22.57 14.69 0.10
C TYR A 236 -23.43 14.58 -1.16
N ILE A 237 -23.67 13.36 -1.62
CA ILE A 237 -24.32 13.12 -2.91
C ILE A 237 -25.76 12.66 -2.68
N LEU A 238 -26.71 13.20 -3.45
CA LEU A 238 -28.10 12.76 -3.41
C LEU A 238 -28.17 11.26 -3.77
N ASN A 239 -28.76 10.46 -2.89
CA ASN A 239 -28.88 9.01 -3.09
C ASN A 239 -29.81 8.65 -4.27
N GLY A 240 -29.80 7.37 -4.65
CA GLY A 240 -30.59 6.86 -5.78
C GLY A 240 -32.10 7.02 -5.63
N ASP A 241 -32.61 7.10 -4.39
CA ASP A 241 -34.03 7.33 -4.11
C ASP A 241 -34.42 8.82 -4.18
N GLY A 242 -33.45 9.74 -4.28
CA GLY A 242 -33.70 11.18 -4.26
C GLY A 242 -34.17 11.73 -2.91
N THR A 243 -33.92 11.01 -1.81
CA THR A 243 -34.48 11.30 -0.48
C THR A 243 -33.49 11.98 0.47
N ALA A 244 -32.18 11.77 0.30
CA ALA A 244 -31.17 12.31 1.21
C ALA A 244 -29.82 12.56 0.50
N PHE A 245 -29.11 13.61 0.93
CA PHE A 245 -27.70 13.80 0.60
C PHE A 245 -26.86 12.98 1.58
N VAL A 246 -26.15 11.99 1.06
CA VAL A 246 -25.47 10.96 1.86
C VAL A 246 -23.96 11.22 1.88
N GLU A 247 -23.38 11.14 3.07
CA GLU A 247 -21.93 11.18 3.29
C GLU A 247 -21.29 9.82 2.94
N PRO A 248 -20.12 9.76 2.30
CA PRO A 248 -19.40 8.50 2.10
C PRO A 248 -18.78 8.00 3.41
N THR A 249 -19.46 7.07 4.09
CA THR A 249 -19.01 6.38 5.30
C THR A 249 -19.05 4.85 5.13
N LEU A 250 -18.39 4.11 6.01
CA LEU A 250 -18.46 2.63 6.01
C LEU A 250 -19.92 2.13 6.02
N ASP A 251 -20.79 2.73 6.82
CA ASP A 251 -22.19 2.32 6.95
C ASP A 251 -22.97 2.57 5.64
N THR A 252 -22.76 3.73 5.01
CA THR A 252 -23.49 4.11 3.79
C THR A 252 -22.99 3.36 2.55
N LEU A 253 -21.69 3.03 2.51
CA LEU A 253 -21.11 2.17 1.48
C LEU A 253 -21.58 0.71 1.66
N SER A 254 -21.66 0.23 2.89
CA SER A 254 -22.21 -1.09 3.20
C SER A 254 -23.69 -1.19 2.81
N ALA A 255 -24.47 -0.12 3.06
CA ALA A 255 -25.87 -0.05 2.65
C ALA A 255 -26.04 -0.18 1.13
N ALA A 256 -25.19 0.49 0.34
CA ALA A 256 -25.21 0.36 -1.12
C ALA A 256 -24.84 -1.06 -1.59
N ALA A 257 -23.88 -1.73 -0.93
CA ALA A 257 -23.45 -3.08 -1.31
C ALA A 257 -24.45 -4.19 -0.90
N ALA A 258 -25.20 -4.00 0.18
CA ALA A 258 -26.09 -5.02 0.74
C ALA A 258 -27.14 -5.54 -0.26
N GLY A 259 -27.63 -4.68 -1.16
CA GLY A 259 -28.61 -5.06 -2.17
C GLY A 259 -28.07 -5.95 -3.29
N ALA A 260 -26.76 -5.96 -3.51
CA ALA A 260 -26.14 -6.61 -4.67
C ALA A 260 -25.60 -8.02 -4.39
N ALA A 261 -25.35 -8.37 -3.12
CA ALA A 261 -24.76 -9.65 -2.76
C ALA A 261 -25.49 -10.88 -3.37
N PRO A 262 -26.84 -10.93 -3.43
CA PRO A 262 -27.55 -12.09 -4.00
C PRO A 262 -27.42 -12.24 -5.52
N SER A 263 -27.04 -11.19 -6.25
CA SER A 263 -26.96 -11.18 -7.71
C SER A 263 -25.53 -11.27 -8.25
N LEU A 264 -24.54 -11.44 -7.37
CA LEU A 264 -23.15 -11.58 -7.79
C LEU A 264 -22.91 -12.95 -8.46
N PRO A 265 -22.26 -12.97 -9.62
CA PRO A 265 -21.95 -14.21 -10.34
C PRO A 265 -20.82 -14.97 -9.64
N ALA A 266 -20.65 -16.25 -10.00
CA ALA A 266 -19.49 -17.00 -9.53
C ALA A 266 -18.19 -16.38 -10.08
N ALA A 267 -17.06 -16.64 -9.43
CA ALA A 267 -15.77 -16.03 -9.79
C ALA A 267 -15.32 -16.30 -11.25
N HIS A 268 -15.76 -17.40 -11.86
CA HIS A 268 -15.41 -17.79 -13.23
C HIS A 268 -16.48 -17.41 -14.27
N GLU A 269 -17.58 -16.81 -13.83
CA GLU A 269 -18.67 -16.36 -14.69
C GLU A 269 -18.44 -14.91 -15.13
N LYS A 270 -19.33 -14.40 -15.98
CA LYS A 270 -19.21 -13.05 -16.51
C LYS A 270 -19.64 -12.02 -15.47
N TRP A 271 -18.71 -11.14 -15.09
CA TRP A 271 -18.96 -9.99 -14.21
C TRP A 271 -19.32 -8.71 -14.97
N ASP A 272 -19.32 -8.75 -16.31
CA ASP A 272 -19.71 -7.62 -17.15
C ASP A 272 -21.16 -7.18 -16.84
N GLY A 273 -21.35 -5.89 -16.58
CA GLY A 273 -22.64 -5.31 -16.17
C GLY A 273 -23.00 -5.43 -14.69
N ILE A 274 -22.14 -6.00 -13.84
CA ILE A 274 -22.33 -5.94 -12.38
C ILE A 274 -22.01 -4.53 -11.89
N THR A 275 -23.01 -3.86 -11.32
CA THR A 275 -22.87 -2.53 -10.72
C THR A 275 -23.60 -2.44 -9.39
N ILE A 276 -23.04 -1.64 -8.49
CA ILE A 276 -23.69 -1.19 -7.25
C ILE A 276 -23.74 0.34 -7.16
N ASN A 277 -23.48 1.02 -8.28
CA ASN A 277 -23.69 2.45 -8.38
C ASN A 277 -25.17 2.80 -8.33
N ASN A 278 -25.47 3.94 -7.72
CA ASN A 278 -26.80 4.49 -7.52
C ASN A 278 -27.79 3.49 -6.89
N ALA A 279 -27.29 2.60 -6.02
CA ALA A 279 -28.11 1.61 -5.34
C ALA A 279 -29.25 2.30 -4.55
N PRO A 280 -30.46 1.71 -4.53
CA PRO A 280 -31.59 2.29 -3.79
C PRO A 280 -31.35 2.24 -2.28
N GLY A 281 -32.07 3.06 -1.53
CA GLY A 281 -32.05 3.11 -0.08
C GLY A 281 -31.68 4.50 0.48
N PRO A 282 -32.30 4.91 1.60
CA PRO A 282 -32.11 6.24 2.18
C PRO A 282 -30.67 6.52 2.66
N ASN A 283 -29.90 5.46 2.95
CA ASN A 283 -28.52 5.54 3.42
C ASN A 283 -27.49 5.02 2.41
N SER A 284 -27.91 4.70 1.18
CA SER A 284 -27.01 4.16 0.16
C SER A 284 -26.19 5.29 -0.45
N TYR A 285 -24.87 5.26 -0.24
CA TYR A 285 -24.00 6.21 -0.92
C TYR A 285 -23.92 5.85 -2.41
N PRO A 286 -24.19 6.78 -3.33
CA PRO A 286 -24.52 6.42 -4.72
C PRO A 286 -23.31 6.13 -5.61
N ILE A 287 -22.08 6.43 -5.20
CA ILE A 287 -20.89 6.17 -6.01
C ILE A 287 -20.01 5.13 -5.30
N THR A 288 -20.48 3.88 -5.32
CA THR A 288 -19.91 2.75 -4.57
C THR A 288 -19.54 1.64 -5.54
N SER A 289 -18.43 0.94 -5.30
CA SER A 289 -18.03 -0.20 -6.12
C SER A 289 -17.27 -1.24 -5.32
N PHE A 290 -17.31 -2.47 -5.83
CA PHE A 290 -16.31 -3.47 -5.51
C PHE A 290 -14.98 -3.16 -6.22
N SER A 291 -13.90 -3.68 -5.66
CA SER A 291 -12.64 -3.92 -6.36
C SER A 291 -12.38 -5.42 -6.42
N TYR A 292 -11.70 -5.89 -7.47
CA TYR A 292 -11.47 -7.30 -7.75
C TYR A 292 -9.99 -7.59 -7.91
N PHE A 293 -9.52 -8.74 -7.43
CA PHE A 293 -8.36 -9.39 -8.01
C PHE A 293 -8.77 -10.14 -9.28
N LEU A 294 -7.89 -10.13 -10.26
CA LEU A 294 -7.97 -10.94 -11.47
C LEU A 294 -6.81 -11.93 -11.47
N ILE A 295 -7.13 -13.22 -11.55
CA ILE A 295 -6.13 -14.30 -11.63
C ILE A 295 -6.52 -15.31 -12.70
N HIS A 296 -5.54 -15.98 -13.28
CA HIS A 296 -5.80 -17.09 -14.19
C HIS A 296 -6.22 -18.33 -13.42
N GLN A 297 -7.20 -19.07 -13.95
CA GLN A 297 -7.53 -20.40 -13.46
C GLN A 297 -6.36 -21.38 -13.65
N ASN A 298 -5.56 -21.23 -14.72
CA ASN A 298 -4.27 -21.92 -14.87
C ASN A 298 -3.11 -20.95 -14.60
N MET A 299 -2.54 -20.96 -13.40
CA MET A 299 -1.47 -20.04 -13.02
C MET A 299 -0.10 -20.39 -13.60
N GLU A 300 0.04 -21.46 -14.37
CA GLU A 300 1.27 -21.73 -15.14
C GLU A 300 1.61 -20.57 -16.08
N VAL A 301 0.59 -19.92 -16.64
CA VAL A 301 0.78 -18.83 -17.61
C VAL A 301 1.39 -17.58 -16.98
N SER A 302 1.16 -17.36 -15.68
CA SER A 302 1.47 -16.11 -14.98
C SER A 302 2.46 -16.28 -13.83
N THR A 303 2.99 -17.49 -13.58
CA THR A 303 3.89 -17.76 -12.45
C THR A 303 5.02 -18.73 -12.82
N LYS A 304 6.13 -18.64 -12.09
CA LYS A 304 7.38 -19.37 -12.42
C LYS A 304 7.44 -20.79 -11.89
N SER A 305 6.62 -21.13 -10.89
CA SER A 305 6.59 -22.46 -10.27
C SER A 305 5.27 -22.70 -9.55
N LYS A 306 4.97 -23.97 -9.26
CA LYS A 306 3.78 -24.38 -8.49
C LYS A 306 3.74 -23.70 -7.13
N GLU A 307 4.89 -23.57 -6.48
CA GLU A 307 5.02 -22.92 -5.17
C GLU A 307 4.73 -21.41 -5.28
N HIS A 308 5.22 -20.72 -6.32
CA HIS A 308 4.86 -19.31 -6.55
C HIS A 308 3.37 -19.11 -6.78
N ALA A 309 2.73 -20.03 -7.53
CA ALA A 309 1.28 -20.01 -7.71
C ALA A 309 0.54 -20.23 -6.39
N ALA A 310 0.96 -21.21 -5.60
CA ALA A 310 0.38 -21.51 -4.30
C ALA A 310 0.50 -20.32 -3.33
N GLU A 311 1.66 -19.67 -3.25
CA GLU A 311 1.83 -18.48 -2.40
C GLU A 311 0.99 -17.28 -2.89
N THR A 312 0.79 -17.13 -4.20
CA THR A 312 -0.12 -16.12 -4.75
C THR A 312 -1.57 -16.39 -4.34
N VAL A 313 -2.02 -17.65 -4.44
CA VAL A 313 -3.35 -18.07 -3.99
C VAL A 313 -3.50 -17.87 -2.48
N ASN A 314 -2.49 -18.19 -1.68
CA ASN A 314 -2.50 -18.02 -0.23
C ASN A 314 -2.59 -16.54 0.18
N LEU A 315 -1.84 -15.66 -0.49
CA LEU A 315 -1.93 -14.22 -0.28
C LEU A 315 -3.36 -13.73 -0.58
N ILE A 316 -3.93 -14.07 -1.74
CA ILE A 316 -5.28 -13.64 -2.10
C ILE A 316 -6.31 -14.21 -1.11
N ARG A 317 -6.20 -15.49 -0.74
CA ARG A 317 -7.05 -16.13 0.27
C ARG A 317 -6.98 -15.39 1.60
N TRP A 318 -5.79 -15.02 2.05
CA TRP A 318 -5.61 -14.25 3.28
C TRP A 318 -6.25 -12.87 3.15
N THR A 319 -6.07 -12.15 2.04
CA THR A 319 -6.66 -10.81 1.86
C THR A 319 -8.18 -10.81 1.95
N ILE A 320 -8.86 -11.80 1.37
CA ILE A 320 -10.33 -11.90 1.39
C ILE A 320 -10.89 -12.55 2.67
N THR A 321 -10.02 -13.06 3.55
CA THR A 321 -10.38 -13.60 4.86
C THR A 321 -9.75 -12.76 5.98
N ASN A 322 -8.60 -13.17 6.51
CA ASN A 322 -7.93 -12.54 7.65
C ASN A 322 -7.58 -11.07 7.43
N GLY A 323 -7.23 -10.70 6.20
CA GLY A 323 -6.89 -9.33 5.81
C GLY A 323 -8.06 -8.35 5.95
N GLN A 324 -9.31 -8.83 5.81
CA GLN A 324 -10.50 -7.97 5.86
C GLN A 324 -10.66 -7.24 7.20
N LYS A 325 -10.06 -7.74 8.29
CA LYS A 325 -10.05 -7.05 9.60
C LYS A 325 -9.37 -5.67 9.55
N HIS A 326 -8.52 -5.44 8.55
CA HIS A 326 -7.78 -4.19 8.35
C HIS A 326 -8.50 -3.20 7.43
N SER A 327 -9.53 -3.62 6.69
CA SER A 327 -10.25 -2.75 5.73
C SER A 327 -10.82 -1.48 6.38
N PRO A 328 -11.46 -1.54 7.58
CA PRO A 328 -12.02 -0.35 8.22
C PRO A 328 -10.97 0.69 8.63
N GLU A 329 -9.70 0.29 8.84
CA GLU A 329 -8.61 1.23 9.19
C GLU A 329 -8.39 2.31 8.11
N LEU A 330 -8.77 1.99 6.87
CA LEU A 330 -8.63 2.86 5.70
C LEU A 330 -9.99 3.17 5.05
N LEU A 331 -11.10 3.03 5.77
CA LEU A 331 -12.46 3.31 5.31
C LEU A 331 -12.94 2.46 4.12
N TYR A 332 -12.37 1.26 3.96
CA TYR A 332 -12.94 0.26 3.07
C TYR A 332 -13.90 -0.67 3.82
N VAL A 333 -14.98 -1.03 3.17
CA VAL A 333 -15.98 -1.95 3.71
C VAL A 333 -15.47 -3.39 3.52
N PRO A 334 -15.38 -4.19 4.61
CA PRO A 334 -15.14 -5.61 4.50
C PRO A 334 -16.19 -6.28 3.60
N ILE A 335 -15.76 -7.19 2.74
CA ILE A 335 -16.73 -7.95 1.93
C ILE A 335 -17.61 -8.84 2.84
N PRO A 336 -18.92 -8.98 2.56
CA PRO A 336 -19.78 -9.92 3.27
C PRO A 336 -19.34 -11.38 3.09
N SER A 337 -19.70 -12.25 4.04
CA SER A 337 -19.37 -13.68 4.00
C SER A 337 -19.74 -14.37 2.69
N GLU A 338 -20.91 -14.04 2.14
CA GLU A 338 -21.44 -14.57 0.89
C GLU A 338 -20.53 -14.20 -0.29
N VAL A 339 -19.96 -13.00 -0.25
CA VAL A 339 -19.02 -12.50 -1.26
C VAL A 339 -17.63 -13.11 -1.07
N THR A 340 -17.19 -13.30 0.18
CA THR A 340 -15.97 -14.05 0.50
C THR A 340 -16.04 -15.48 -0.06
N GLU A 341 -17.18 -16.16 0.08
CA GLU A 341 -17.39 -17.52 -0.43
C GLU A 341 -17.27 -17.60 -1.96
N ILE A 342 -17.71 -16.56 -2.70
CA ILE A 342 -17.49 -16.49 -4.15
C ILE A 342 -15.99 -16.51 -4.46
N GLY A 343 -15.21 -15.70 -3.74
CA GLY A 343 -13.77 -15.65 -3.88
C GLY A 343 -13.09 -16.97 -3.51
N LEU A 344 -13.44 -17.57 -2.37
CA LEU A 344 -12.87 -18.84 -1.91
C LEU A 344 -13.14 -19.99 -2.90
N ARG A 345 -14.36 -20.10 -3.42
CA ARG A 345 -14.71 -21.08 -4.47
C ARG A 345 -14.00 -20.79 -5.79
N GLY A 346 -13.73 -19.52 -6.11
CA GLY A 346 -12.87 -19.15 -7.23
C GLY A 346 -11.46 -19.70 -7.05
N LEU A 347 -10.86 -19.48 -5.89
CA LEU A 347 -9.51 -19.96 -5.58
C LEU A 347 -9.40 -21.49 -5.59
N GLU A 348 -10.47 -22.22 -5.28
CA GLU A 348 -10.50 -23.68 -5.38
C GLU A 348 -10.35 -24.22 -6.81
N ARG A 349 -10.65 -23.39 -7.81
CA ARG A 349 -10.52 -23.75 -9.24
C ARG A 349 -9.11 -23.55 -9.78
N VAL A 350 -8.23 -22.91 -9.02
CA VAL A 350 -6.90 -22.55 -9.48
C VAL A 350 -6.02 -23.79 -9.59
N THR A 351 -5.33 -23.88 -10.71
CA THR A 351 -4.46 -25.01 -11.06
C THR A 351 -3.07 -24.55 -11.46
N TYR A 352 -2.10 -25.46 -11.37
CA TYR A 352 -0.78 -25.34 -11.96
C TYR A 352 -0.38 -26.70 -12.54
N ASN A 353 0.01 -26.76 -13.81
CA ASN A 353 0.26 -28.01 -14.55
C ASN A 353 -0.90 -29.03 -14.43
N GLY A 354 -2.15 -28.54 -14.46
CA GLY A 354 -3.35 -29.36 -14.32
C GLY A 354 -3.61 -29.92 -12.91
N GLN A 355 -2.75 -29.63 -11.94
CA GLN A 355 -2.96 -30.00 -10.53
C GLN A 355 -3.65 -28.85 -9.79
N SER A 356 -4.67 -29.18 -9.01
CA SER A 356 -5.33 -28.19 -8.15
C SER A 356 -4.37 -27.64 -7.09
N LEU A 357 -4.48 -26.34 -6.82
CA LEU A 357 -3.81 -25.67 -5.71
C LEU A 357 -4.69 -25.61 -4.44
N SER A 358 -5.91 -26.15 -4.50
CA SER A 358 -6.83 -26.19 -3.35
C SER A 358 -6.41 -27.14 -2.22
N GLU A 359 -5.49 -28.07 -2.50
CA GLU A 359 -4.99 -29.07 -1.52
C GLU A 359 -3.69 -28.66 -0.82
N THR A 360 -3.05 -27.56 -1.20
CA THR A 360 -1.99 -26.98 -0.39
C THR A 360 -2.63 -26.26 0.79
N GLN A 361 -2.99 -27.03 1.83
CA GLN A 361 -3.08 -26.45 3.17
C GLN A 361 -1.79 -25.66 3.42
N PRO A 362 -1.86 -24.50 4.09
CA PRO A 362 -0.66 -23.88 4.61
C PRO A 362 0.08 -24.99 5.36
N THR A 363 1.38 -25.16 5.10
CA THR A 363 2.21 -25.92 6.01
C THR A 363 2.07 -25.20 7.35
N MET A 364 1.20 -25.75 8.20
CA MET A 364 0.96 -25.29 9.55
C MET A 364 2.26 -25.54 10.31
N HIS A 365 3.21 -24.63 10.19
CA HIS A 365 4.15 -24.43 11.27
C HIS A 365 3.32 -23.90 12.43
N GLU A 366 3.10 -24.77 13.42
CA GLU A 366 2.46 -24.45 14.69
C GLU A 366 2.88 -23.06 15.14
N ALA A 367 1.90 -22.18 15.27
CA ALA A 367 2.04 -20.93 15.99
C ALA A 367 2.46 -21.26 17.43
N LYS A 368 3.75 -21.11 17.72
CA LYS A 368 4.22 -20.95 19.09
C LYS A 368 3.82 -19.57 19.58
N PRO A 369 3.44 -19.44 20.86
CA PRO A 369 2.97 -18.19 21.41
C PRO A 369 4.07 -17.13 21.35
N ASP A 370 3.62 -15.92 21.02
CA ASP A 370 4.28 -14.63 21.09
C ASP A 370 5.54 -14.58 21.97
N SER A 371 6.68 -14.42 21.31
CA SER A 371 7.88 -13.76 21.85
C SER A 371 8.96 -13.64 20.77
N SER A 372 8.88 -12.62 19.92
CA SER A 372 10.08 -11.90 19.45
C SER A 372 9.72 -10.70 18.57
N GLN A 373 9.69 -9.52 19.20
CA GLN A 373 10.00 -8.26 18.52
C GLN A 373 11.34 -8.37 17.80
N GLY A 374 11.44 -8.00 16.52
CA GLY A 374 12.76 -8.00 15.87
C GLY A 374 12.83 -7.71 14.38
N GLY A 375 12.30 -6.58 13.90
CA GLY A 375 12.48 -6.15 12.50
C GLY A 375 12.72 -4.65 12.25
N GLY A 376 12.51 -3.79 13.26
CA GLY A 376 12.63 -2.34 13.13
C GLY A 376 13.99 -1.78 13.54
N CYS A 377 14.43 -0.70 12.89
CA CYS A 377 15.54 0.13 13.36
C CYS A 377 15.15 0.96 14.60
N LEU A 378 14.72 0.30 15.70
CA LEU A 378 14.14 0.88 16.91
C LEU A 378 14.85 2.14 17.44
N ILE A 379 16.19 2.09 17.57
CA ILE A 379 17.01 3.23 18.04
C ILE A 379 16.94 4.38 17.02
N ALA A 380 17.13 4.09 15.72
CA ALA A 380 17.07 5.14 14.69
C ALA A 380 15.65 5.73 14.56
N THR A 381 14.60 4.90 14.65
CA THR A 381 13.20 5.34 14.66
C THR A 381 12.92 6.27 15.85
N ALA A 382 13.42 5.94 17.05
CA ALA A 382 13.29 6.78 18.23
C ALA A 382 14.06 8.10 18.08
N ALA A 383 15.31 8.04 17.61
CA ALA A 383 16.19 9.19 17.39
C ALA A 383 15.64 10.18 16.35
N TYR A 384 15.16 9.68 15.20
CA TYR A 384 14.66 10.51 14.10
C TYR A 384 13.14 10.76 14.15
N GLY A 385 12.43 10.12 15.08
CA GLY A 385 11.04 10.41 15.43
C GLY A 385 9.97 9.79 14.52
N SER A 386 10.34 9.03 13.49
CA SER A 386 9.40 8.31 12.63
C SER A 386 10.06 7.14 11.92
N GLU A 387 9.30 6.07 11.68
CA GLU A 387 9.74 4.98 10.79
C GLU A 387 9.88 5.44 9.34
N LEU A 388 9.17 6.51 8.94
CA LEU A 388 9.22 7.12 7.61
C LEU A 388 10.32 8.19 7.50
N ALA A 389 11.11 8.42 8.55
CA ALA A 389 12.21 9.38 8.47
C ALA A 389 13.22 8.97 7.39
N PRO A 390 13.74 9.90 6.56
CA PRO A 390 14.64 9.57 5.46
C PRO A 390 15.86 8.73 5.88
N GLN A 391 16.42 9.01 7.06
CA GLN A 391 17.56 8.27 7.62
C GLN A 391 17.19 6.83 7.97
N VAL A 392 15.96 6.60 8.45
CA VAL A 392 15.46 5.27 8.80
C VAL A 392 15.12 4.47 7.55
N GLN A 393 14.53 5.12 6.54
CA GLN A 393 14.28 4.52 5.23
C GLN A 393 15.58 4.16 4.52
N MET A 394 16.60 5.02 4.57
CA MET A 394 17.91 4.74 4.00
C MET A 394 18.58 3.53 4.66
N LEU A 395 18.51 3.40 6.00
CA LEU A 395 19.03 2.21 6.70
C LEU A 395 18.28 0.94 6.29
N ARG A 396 16.96 1.02 6.07
CA ARG A 396 16.15 -0.10 5.57
C ARG A 396 16.53 -0.46 4.14
N GLU A 397 16.72 0.51 3.27
CA GLU A 397 17.16 0.31 1.89
C GLU A 397 18.55 -0.31 1.82
N ILE A 398 19.50 0.14 2.63
CA ILE A 398 20.84 -0.48 2.71
C ILE A 398 20.73 -1.92 3.22
N ARG A 399 19.91 -2.16 4.26
CA ARG A 399 19.69 -3.51 4.78
C ARG A 399 19.06 -4.42 3.72
N ASP A 400 17.94 -4.01 3.15
CA ASP A 400 17.07 -4.84 2.33
C ASP A 400 17.55 -4.92 0.88
N GLY A 401 18.07 -3.82 0.34
CA GLY A 401 18.53 -3.67 -1.05
C GLY A 401 20.03 -3.92 -1.26
N VAL A 402 20.86 -3.89 -0.21
CA VAL A 402 22.31 -4.13 -0.34
C VAL A 402 22.76 -5.33 0.50
N LEU A 403 22.60 -5.26 1.83
CA LEU A 403 23.16 -6.28 2.73
C LEU A 403 22.48 -7.65 2.58
N LEU A 404 21.15 -7.69 2.52
CA LEU A 404 20.38 -8.94 2.41
C LEU A 404 20.44 -9.58 1.01
N ASN A 405 21.04 -8.89 0.04
CA ASN A 405 21.27 -9.42 -1.31
C ASN A 405 22.58 -10.20 -1.44
N THR A 406 23.41 -10.22 -0.39
CA THR A 406 24.67 -10.99 -0.33
C THR A 406 24.65 -11.97 0.84
N LYS A 407 25.37 -13.09 0.73
CA LYS A 407 25.50 -14.08 1.81
C LYS A 407 26.24 -13.48 2.99
N SER A 408 27.34 -12.78 2.74
CA SER A 408 28.15 -12.11 3.77
C SER A 408 27.35 -11.03 4.51
N GLY A 409 26.61 -10.18 3.79
CA GLY A 409 25.73 -9.17 4.39
C GLY A 409 24.58 -9.78 5.19
N THR A 410 23.97 -10.87 4.70
CA THR A 410 22.92 -11.60 5.44
C THR A 410 23.43 -12.16 6.76
N HIS A 411 24.61 -12.81 6.77
CA HIS A 411 25.23 -13.32 7.99
C HIS A 411 25.54 -12.20 8.99
N PHE A 412 26.05 -11.07 8.49
CA PHE A 412 26.30 -9.89 9.33
C PHE A 412 25.01 -9.36 9.96
N VAL A 413 23.94 -9.16 9.18
CA VAL A 413 22.65 -8.65 9.67
C VAL A 413 22.02 -9.62 10.68
N SER A 414 22.09 -10.93 10.44
CA SER A 414 21.59 -11.93 11.39
C SER A 414 22.34 -11.88 12.73
N GLY A 415 23.68 -11.85 12.70
CA GLY A 415 24.49 -11.74 13.92
C GLY A 415 24.28 -10.41 14.64
N PHE A 416 24.19 -9.32 13.88
CA PHE A 416 23.88 -7.99 14.40
C PHE A 416 22.50 -7.96 15.07
N ASN A 417 21.45 -8.51 14.46
CA ASN A 417 20.08 -8.49 14.99
C ASN A 417 19.98 -9.21 16.34
N VAL A 418 20.65 -10.36 16.49
CA VAL A 418 20.68 -11.09 17.76
C VAL A 418 21.22 -10.22 18.89
N LEU A 419 22.28 -9.45 18.64
CA LEU A 419 22.82 -8.54 19.64
C LEU A 419 21.95 -7.28 19.78
N TYR A 420 21.58 -6.66 18.67
CA TYR A 420 20.86 -5.39 18.59
C TYR A 420 19.52 -5.42 19.34
N TYR A 421 18.71 -6.46 19.17
CA TYR A 421 17.39 -6.53 19.83
C TYR A 421 17.46 -6.85 21.32
N THR A 422 18.62 -7.28 21.85
CA THR A 422 18.78 -7.48 23.30
C THR A 422 18.81 -6.16 24.09
N PHE A 423 19.18 -5.05 23.45
CA PHE A 423 19.28 -3.74 24.12
C PHE A 423 18.51 -2.61 23.43
N SER A 424 18.19 -2.73 22.13
CA SER A 424 17.57 -1.63 21.38
C SER A 424 16.17 -1.21 21.84
N PRO A 425 15.26 -2.08 22.34
CA PRO A 425 14.00 -1.62 22.92
C PRO A 425 14.23 -0.71 24.15
N ALA A 426 15.12 -1.12 25.06
CA ALA A 426 15.43 -0.34 26.25
C ALA A 426 16.05 1.03 25.93
N VAL A 427 16.93 1.08 24.92
CA VAL A 427 17.50 2.36 24.44
C VAL A 427 16.42 3.22 23.78
N ALA A 428 15.56 2.64 22.94
CA ALA A 428 14.48 3.37 22.27
C ALA A 428 13.44 3.92 23.27
N ASP A 429 13.13 3.18 24.34
CA ASP A 429 12.26 3.65 25.42
C ASP A 429 12.92 4.80 26.20
N LEU A 430 14.21 4.71 26.52
CA LEU A 430 14.96 5.81 27.13
C LEU A 430 14.98 7.07 26.26
N GLU A 431 15.07 6.94 24.93
CA GLU A 431 14.99 8.07 24.00
C GLU A 431 13.62 8.73 23.97
N ARG A 432 12.54 7.96 24.16
CA ARG A 432 11.16 8.51 24.24
C ARG A 432 10.97 9.31 25.53
N ASP A 433 11.54 8.83 26.63
CA ASP A 433 11.39 9.45 27.95
C ASP A 433 12.32 10.64 28.17
N GLN A 434 13.48 10.69 27.48
CA GLN A 434 14.51 11.70 27.72
C GLN A 434 14.92 12.44 26.42
N PRO A 435 14.37 13.65 26.17
CA PRO A 435 14.68 14.42 24.96
C PRO A 435 16.17 14.75 24.77
N VAL A 436 16.89 14.98 25.87
CA VAL A 436 18.35 15.24 25.83
C VAL A 436 19.12 13.98 25.42
N PHE A 437 18.70 12.81 25.90
CA PHE A 437 19.30 11.54 25.54
C PHE A 437 19.03 11.20 24.07
N LYS A 438 17.81 11.45 23.58
CA LYS A 438 17.46 11.34 22.16
C LYS A 438 18.37 12.17 21.25
N GLU A 439 18.57 13.45 21.55
CA GLU A 439 19.46 14.29 20.73
C GLU A 439 20.92 13.83 20.81
N PHE A 440 21.37 13.33 21.96
CA PHE A 440 22.69 12.71 22.07
C PHE A 440 22.82 11.46 21.20
N VAL A 441 21.84 10.54 21.25
CA VAL A 441 21.82 9.32 20.44
C VAL A 441 21.79 9.67 18.95
N LYS A 442 20.94 10.63 18.55
CA LYS A 442 20.87 11.14 17.18
C LYS A 442 22.22 11.67 16.68
N ILE A 443 22.89 12.51 17.47
CA ILE A 443 24.24 13.01 17.14
C ILE A 443 25.23 11.84 17.05
N ALA A 444 25.16 10.88 17.97
CA ALA A 444 26.06 9.74 18.02
C ALA A 444 25.89 8.82 16.79
N ILE A 445 24.67 8.56 16.32
CA ILE A 445 24.43 7.63 15.21
C ILE A 445 24.52 8.29 13.82
N THR A 446 24.41 9.62 13.72
CA THR A 446 24.40 10.33 12.43
C THR A 446 25.66 10.06 11.58
N PRO A 447 26.90 10.09 12.11
CA PRO A 447 28.10 9.77 11.33
C PRO A 447 28.07 8.35 10.78
N MET A 448 27.63 7.38 11.58
CA MET A 448 27.49 5.99 11.14
C MET A 448 26.47 5.86 10.00
N VAL A 449 25.29 6.47 10.14
CA VAL A 449 24.26 6.48 9.08
C VAL A 449 24.83 7.07 7.78
N LEU A 450 25.59 8.17 7.86
CA LEU A 450 26.24 8.78 6.71
C LEU A 450 27.28 7.86 6.07
N THR A 451 28.13 7.19 6.85
CA THR A 451 29.12 6.26 6.28
C THR A 451 28.48 5.05 5.61
N LEU A 452 27.33 4.59 6.13
CA LEU A 452 26.57 3.49 5.55
C LEU A 452 25.88 3.90 4.25
N SER A 453 25.53 5.18 4.07
CA SER A 453 24.93 5.68 2.82
C SER A 453 25.82 5.48 1.60
N VAL A 454 27.13 5.34 1.79
CA VAL A 454 28.09 5.06 0.70
C VAL A 454 27.73 3.76 -0.02
N LEU A 455 27.14 2.78 0.68
CA LEU A 455 26.74 1.50 0.10
C LEU A 455 25.63 1.62 -0.95
N ASN A 456 24.85 2.71 -0.94
CA ASN A 456 23.81 2.95 -1.96
C ASN A 456 24.38 3.50 -3.28
N TYR A 457 25.66 3.90 -3.31
CA TYR A 457 26.29 4.54 -4.47
C TYR A 457 27.37 3.66 -5.12
N VAL A 458 27.57 2.44 -4.61
CA VAL A 458 28.55 1.49 -5.13
C VAL A 458 27.81 0.28 -5.69
N ASP A 459 28.11 -0.08 -6.94
CA ASP A 459 27.60 -1.31 -7.53
C ASP A 459 28.38 -2.49 -6.93
N ILE A 460 27.67 -3.34 -6.19
CA ILE A 460 28.25 -4.52 -5.51
C ILE A 460 27.78 -5.75 -6.29
N ASP A 461 28.62 -6.21 -7.21
CA ASP A 461 28.32 -7.34 -8.10
C ASP A 461 28.89 -8.67 -7.58
N SER A 462 29.69 -8.62 -6.51
CA SER A 462 30.36 -9.79 -5.94
C SER A 462 30.43 -9.80 -4.41
N GLU A 463 30.51 -11.00 -3.83
CA GLU A 463 30.72 -11.20 -2.38
C GLU A 463 32.04 -10.58 -1.88
N GLN A 464 33.07 -10.53 -2.73
CA GLN A 464 34.37 -9.98 -2.39
C GLN A 464 34.32 -8.46 -2.24
N GLU A 465 33.55 -7.79 -3.11
CA GLU A 465 33.31 -6.35 -3.02
C GLU A 465 32.48 -6.00 -1.79
N MET A 466 31.43 -6.77 -1.48
CA MET A 466 30.64 -6.56 -0.27
C MET A 466 31.51 -6.65 0.99
N LEU A 467 32.35 -7.69 1.08
CA LEU A 467 33.28 -7.83 2.19
C LEU A 467 34.29 -6.67 2.25
N GLY A 468 34.80 -6.23 1.09
CA GLY A 468 35.72 -5.10 0.99
C GLY A 468 35.10 -3.79 1.50
N TYR A 469 33.94 -3.41 0.98
CA TYR A 469 33.22 -2.21 1.42
C TYR A 469 32.76 -2.30 2.88
N GLY A 470 32.27 -3.48 3.30
CA GLY A 470 31.87 -3.73 4.69
C GLY A 470 33.02 -3.54 5.67
N ILE A 471 34.18 -4.13 5.40
CA ILE A 471 35.40 -3.95 6.22
C ILE A 471 35.84 -2.48 6.20
N GLY A 472 35.82 -1.83 5.04
CA GLY A 472 36.18 -0.41 4.90
C GLY A 472 35.31 0.50 5.76
N ILE A 473 33.98 0.30 5.76
CA ILE A 473 33.03 1.07 6.56
C ILE A 473 33.21 0.81 8.06
N ILE A 474 33.47 -0.43 8.47
CA ILE A 474 33.77 -0.76 9.87
C ILE A 474 35.03 -0.01 10.33
N LEU A 475 36.11 -0.06 9.55
CA LEU A 475 37.36 0.64 9.87
C LEU A 475 37.17 2.17 9.90
N LEU A 476 36.37 2.71 8.97
CA LEU A 476 36.04 4.13 8.93
C LEU A 476 35.29 4.57 10.20
N ASN A 477 34.27 3.81 10.61
CA ASN A 477 33.52 4.09 11.84
C ASN A 477 34.42 3.97 13.07
N LEU A 478 35.30 2.96 13.16
CA LEU A 478 36.27 2.87 14.25
C LEU A 478 37.19 4.11 14.31
N GLY A 479 37.61 4.63 13.16
CA GLY A 479 38.36 5.89 13.08
C GLY A 479 37.59 7.09 13.63
N ILE A 480 36.32 7.24 13.24
CA ILE A 480 35.44 8.35 13.66
C ILE A 480 35.16 8.29 15.17
N TYR A 481 34.83 7.11 15.72
CA TYR A 481 34.38 6.99 17.10
C TYR A 481 35.50 6.86 18.13
N PHE A 482 36.68 6.35 17.75
CA PHE A 482 37.77 6.09 18.70
C PHE A 482 39.02 6.91 18.42
N VAL A 483 39.46 7.02 17.16
CA VAL A 483 40.74 7.66 16.81
C VAL A 483 40.64 9.18 16.86
N ALA A 484 39.63 9.76 16.20
CA ALA A 484 39.47 11.22 16.14
C ALA A 484 39.26 11.87 17.53
N PRO A 485 38.40 11.33 18.42
CA PRO A 485 38.26 11.86 19.77
C PRO A 485 39.55 11.73 20.60
N THR A 486 40.27 10.62 20.48
CA THR A 486 41.53 10.39 21.19
C THR A 486 42.61 11.36 20.74
N ALA A 487 42.74 11.58 19.42
CA ALA A 487 43.68 12.55 18.86
C ALA A 487 43.35 13.99 19.31
N LEU A 488 42.06 14.35 19.35
CA LEU A 488 41.57 15.64 19.89
C LEU A 488 41.93 15.82 21.37
N ILE A 489 41.77 14.78 22.20
CA ILE A 489 42.13 14.81 23.62
C ILE A 489 43.65 14.99 23.79
N ILE A 490 44.46 14.26 23.01
CA ILE A 490 45.92 14.37 23.04
C ILE A 490 46.37 15.77 22.58
N ALA A 491 45.78 16.30 21.50
CA ALA A 491 46.06 17.64 20.99
C ALA A 491 45.66 18.74 21.99
N ARG A 492 44.50 18.60 22.66
CA ARG A 492 44.10 19.52 23.74
C ARG A 492 45.05 19.47 24.93
N LYS A 493 45.50 18.29 25.34
CA LYS A 493 46.49 18.12 26.42
C LYS A 493 47.86 18.70 26.04
N SER A 494 48.30 18.54 24.78
CA SER A 494 49.57 19.10 24.29
C SER A 494 49.54 20.64 24.18
N PHE A 495 48.41 21.21 23.75
CA PHE A 495 48.18 22.66 23.77
C PHE A 495 48.11 23.22 25.19
N ALA A 496 47.43 22.53 26.12
CA ALA A 496 47.38 22.94 27.52
C ALA A 496 48.75 22.88 28.22
N THR A 497 49.62 21.93 27.84
CA THR A 497 51.01 21.85 28.35
C THR A 497 51.95 22.86 27.70
N ARG A 498 51.78 23.19 26.41
CA ARG A 498 52.52 24.30 25.76
C ARG A 498 52.17 25.67 26.35
N LYS A 499 50.91 25.91 26.69
CA LYS A 499 50.44 27.18 27.29
C LYS A 499 50.91 27.39 28.74
N LYS A 500 51.40 26.35 29.42
CA LYS A 500 52.04 26.43 30.75
C LYS A 500 53.57 26.63 30.69
N ARG A 501 54.17 26.63 29.50
CA ARG A 501 55.61 26.83 29.27
C ARG A 501 55.96 28.20 28.67
N PHE A 502 54.98 29.10 28.56
CA PHE A 502 55.14 30.51 28.22
C PHE A 502 54.70 31.37 29.39
#